data_AF-A0A7X1PRR5-F1
#
_entry.id   AF-A0A7X1PRR5-F1
#
_cell.length_a   1.000
_cell.length_b   1.000
_cell.length_c   1.000
_cell.angle_alpha   90.00
_cell.angle_beta   90.00
_cell.angle_gamma   90.00
#
_symmetry.space_group_name_H-M   'P 1'
#
loop_
_entity.id
_entity.type
_entity.pdbx_description
1 polymer ?
#
loop_
_entity_poly.entity_id
_entity_poly.type
_entity_poly.pdbx_seq_one_letter_code
_entity_poly.pdbx_strand_id
1 'polypeptide(L)'
;MECLATKLLSRGDTVSIELGQLAIQPASGKPVPPEWMDQKALEICRSVLAAIGVDAFRYEGYSTGRYGEHKSAGVTLRFTSVLTGETAYAIFNVDLTRKRTTVGGKAGAPLPAGEFRVGKRSQFCKFWQGTGLPMPERMQRFHKCMGKLSSILLAGEVRKDRLNVQSLQPVTITADQARLAVLGHNLGTTEAQLGHKEGTTSGHKEIAQTHTLRGLQPIRTTCVSNYENKLTRRDDNKTASITDLPAPKPPQDQSVDEWLEAYSST
;
A
#
# COMPACT_ATOMS: atom_id res chain seq x y z
N MET A 1 -8.44 0.84 13.00
CA MET A 1 -9.08 0.71 11.68
C MET A 1 -8.10 0.00 10.77
N GLU A 2 -8.45 -1.18 10.27
CA GLU A 2 -7.62 -1.90 9.29
C GLU A 2 -7.77 -1.25 7.92
N CYS A 3 -6.65 -0.90 7.28
CA CYS A 3 -6.69 -0.38 5.91
C CYS A 3 -6.94 -1.49 4.89
N LEU A 4 -7.47 -1.13 3.72
CA LEU A 4 -7.93 -2.08 2.72
C LEU A 4 -6.81 -3.01 2.21
N ALA A 5 -5.57 -2.53 2.10
CA ALA A 5 -4.42 -3.37 1.75
C ALA A 5 -4.15 -4.47 2.79
N THR A 6 -4.35 -4.20 4.10
CA THR A 6 -4.18 -5.21 5.16
C THR A 6 -5.19 -6.33 4.99
N LYS A 7 -6.45 -5.97 4.70
CA LYS A 7 -7.54 -6.95 4.46
C LYS A 7 -7.28 -7.84 3.24
N LEU A 8 -6.73 -7.28 2.16
CA LEU A 8 -6.38 -8.06 0.97
C LEU A 8 -5.24 -9.04 1.27
N LEU A 9 -4.16 -8.55 1.87
CA LEU A 9 -2.99 -9.37 2.20
C LEU A 9 -3.31 -10.44 3.25
N SER A 10 -4.19 -10.16 4.22
CA SER A 10 -4.61 -11.14 5.24
C SER A 10 -5.50 -12.26 4.66
N ARG A 11 -6.24 -11.98 3.59
CA ARG A 11 -7.02 -12.99 2.85
C ARG A 11 -6.15 -13.87 1.94
N GLY A 12 -4.86 -13.54 1.82
CA GLY A 12 -3.91 -14.25 0.96
C GLY A 12 -3.80 -13.67 -0.45
N ASP A 13 -4.43 -12.53 -0.73
CA ASP A 13 -4.29 -11.86 -2.03
C ASP A 13 -2.89 -11.27 -2.16
N THR A 14 -2.33 -11.34 -3.35
CA THR A 14 -1.01 -10.80 -3.66
C THR A 14 -1.19 -9.40 -4.23
N VAL A 15 -0.58 -8.40 -3.60
CA VAL A 15 -0.64 -6.99 -4.01
C VAL A 15 0.76 -6.52 -4.41
N SER A 16 0.95 -6.09 -5.66
CA SER A 16 2.18 -5.51 -6.18
C SER A 16 1.90 -4.17 -6.89
N ILE A 17 2.92 -3.34 -7.04
CA ILE A 17 2.88 -2.17 -7.93
C ILE A 17 3.91 -2.41 -9.02
N GLU A 18 3.46 -2.51 -10.26
CA GLU A 18 4.29 -2.84 -11.43
C GLU A 18 4.23 -1.69 -12.43
N LEU A 19 5.40 -1.10 -12.74
CA LEU A 19 5.47 0.07 -13.64
C LEU A 19 4.53 1.20 -13.24
N GLY A 20 4.37 1.43 -11.93
CA GLY A 20 3.51 2.45 -11.35
C GLY A 20 2.01 2.13 -11.39
N GLN A 21 1.62 0.91 -11.75
CA GLN A 21 0.23 0.44 -11.78
C GLN A 21 0.00 -0.62 -10.71
N LEU A 22 -1.18 -0.58 -10.08
CA LEU A 22 -1.56 -1.59 -9.09
C LEU A 22 -1.87 -2.92 -9.78
N ALA A 23 -1.21 -3.98 -9.35
CA ALA A 23 -1.49 -5.35 -9.76
C ALA A 23 -1.94 -6.15 -8.54
N ILE A 24 -3.10 -6.79 -8.64
CA ILE A 24 -3.64 -7.68 -7.61
C ILE A 24 -3.84 -9.05 -8.23
N GLN A 25 -3.28 -10.07 -7.60
CA GLN A 25 -3.55 -11.47 -7.91
C GLN A 25 -4.35 -12.05 -6.75
N PRO A 26 -5.67 -12.23 -6.91
CA PRO A 26 -6.51 -12.79 -5.86
C PRO A 26 -6.18 -14.25 -5.59
N ALA A 27 -6.23 -14.67 -4.33
CA ALA A 27 -6.04 -16.07 -3.95
C ALA A 27 -7.09 -17.01 -4.60
N SER A 28 -8.25 -16.46 -4.94
CA SER A 28 -9.33 -17.18 -5.64
C SER A 28 -9.06 -17.44 -7.13
N GLY A 29 -8.06 -16.78 -7.73
CA GLY A 29 -7.76 -16.84 -9.16
C GLY A 29 -8.77 -16.13 -10.07
N LYS A 30 -9.85 -15.57 -9.53
CA LYS A 30 -10.83 -14.76 -10.29
C LYS A 30 -10.30 -13.34 -10.48
N PRO A 31 -10.47 -12.70 -11.65
CA PRO A 31 -10.04 -11.33 -11.87
C PRO A 31 -10.84 -10.36 -11.00
N VAL A 32 -10.17 -9.32 -10.50
CA VAL A 32 -10.83 -8.24 -9.75
C VAL A 32 -11.67 -7.39 -10.71
N PRO A 33 -12.91 -7.02 -10.36
CA PRO A 33 -13.73 -6.14 -11.18
C PRO A 33 -13.03 -4.80 -11.46
N PRO A 34 -13.00 -4.32 -12.72
CA PRO A 34 -12.28 -3.12 -13.09
C PRO A 34 -12.85 -1.85 -12.42
N GLU A 35 -14.18 -1.76 -12.29
CA GLU A 35 -14.84 -0.63 -11.64
C GLU A 35 -14.44 -0.48 -10.17
N TRP A 36 -14.26 -1.60 -9.47
CA TRP A 36 -13.80 -1.62 -8.09
C TRP A 36 -12.32 -1.21 -8.01
N MET A 37 -11.50 -1.70 -8.94
CA MET A 37 -10.09 -1.34 -9.04
C MET A 37 -9.93 0.17 -9.23
N ASP A 38 -10.67 0.79 -10.14
CA ASP A 38 -10.55 2.24 -10.39
C ASP A 38 -10.89 3.08 -9.15
N GLN A 39 -11.86 2.64 -8.35
CA GLN A 39 -12.29 3.35 -7.14
C GLN A 39 -11.32 3.16 -5.97
N LYS A 40 -10.78 1.95 -5.81
CA LYS A 40 -9.98 1.57 -4.63
C LYS A 40 -8.48 1.53 -4.85
N ALA A 41 -8.02 1.55 -6.10
CA ALA A 41 -6.59 1.44 -6.41
C ALA A 41 -5.75 2.52 -5.73
N LEU A 42 -6.23 3.77 -5.72
CA LEU A 42 -5.49 4.86 -5.09
C LEU A 42 -5.39 4.69 -3.58
N GLU A 43 -6.46 4.23 -2.93
CA GLU A 43 -6.50 3.96 -1.50
C GLU A 43 -5.52 2.84 -1.12
N ILE A 44 -5.51 1.75 -1.90
CA ILE A 44 -4.60 0.62 -1.75
C ILE A 44 -3.16 1.08 -1.96
N CYS A 45 -2.86 1.73 -3.09
CA CYS A 45 -1.51 2.24 -3.38
C CYS A 45 -1.02 3.16 -2.29
N ARG A 46 -1.84 4.10 -1.81
CA ARG A 46 -1.48 5.01 -0.72
C ARG A 46 -1.11 4.26 0.55
N SER A 47 -1.89 3.25 0.94
CA SER A 47 -1.60 2.45 2.14
C SER A 47 -0.31 1.64 2.02
N VAL A 48 -0.04 1.03 0.86
CA VAL A 48 1.20 0.30 0.59
C VAL A 48 2.41 1.23 0.59
N LEU A 49 2.30 2.38 -0.09
CA LEU A 49 3.36 3.39 -0.15
C LEU A 49 3.66 3.98 1.24
N ALA A 50 2.63 4.26 2.04
CA ALA A 50 2.78 4.74 3.41
C ALA A 50 3.47 3.71 4.31
N ALA A 51 3.13 2.42 4.18
CA ALA A 51 3.77 1.35 4.94
C ALA A 51 5.26 1.18 4.57
N ILE A 52 5.61 1.38 3.30
CA ILE A 52 7.00 1.30 2.82
C ILE A 52 7.79 2.58 3.15
N GLY A 53 7.11 3.70 3.38
CA GLY A 53 7.74 5.00 3.59
C GLY A 53 8.29 5.64 2.31
N VAL A 54 7.77 5.25 1.14
CA VAL A 54 8.16 5.80 -0.16
C VAL A 54 7.01 6.63 -0.71
N ASP A 55 7.29 7.88 -1.04
CA ASP A 55 6.31 8.73 -1.70
C ASP A 55 6.26 8.49 -3.21
N ALA A 56 5.07 8.66 -3.77
CA ALA A 56 4.81 8.55 -5.20
C ALA A 56 4.01 9.76 -5.69
N PHE A 57 4.19 10.08 -6.96
CA PHE A 57 3.64 11.25 -7.62
C PHE A 57 2.65 10.82 -8.70
N ARG A 58 1.44 11.38 -8.63
CA ARG A 58 0.41 11.23 -9.66
C ARG A 58 0.48 12.40 -10.63
N TYR A 59 0.42 12.10 -11.91
CA TYR A 59 0.36 13.11 -12.97
C TYR A 59 -0.99 13.85 -12.99
N GLU A 60 -0.96 15.18 -12.99
CA GLU A 60 -2.17 16.02 -13.08
C GLU A 60 -2.37 16.65 -14.46
N GLY A 61 -1.27 17.00 -15.13
CA GLY A 61 -1.36 17.74 -16.37
C GLY A 61 -0.02 18.32 -16.80
N TYR A 62 -0.04 19.04 -17.91
CA TYR A 62 1.15 19.66 -18.45
C TYR A 62 0.86 21.05 -19.00
N SER A 63 1.91 21.86 -19.09
CA SER A 63 1.94 23.13 -19.80
C SER A 63 3.19 23.22 -20.68
N THR A 64 3.13 24.03 -21.72
CA THR A 64 4.27 24.29 -22.60
C THR A 64 4.68 25.75 -22.47
N GLY A 65 5.97 26.02 -22.53
CA GLY A 65 6.49 27.36 -22.31
C GLY A 65 7.94 27.52 -22.73
N ARG A 66 8.43 28.75 -22.64
CA ARG A 66 9.83 29.09 -22.82
C ARG A 66 10.39 29.55 -21.48
N TYR A 67 11.48 28.92 -21.07
CA TYR A 67 12.03 29.06 -19.73
C TYR A 67 13.50 29.51 -19.76
N GLY A 68 13.95 30.14 -18.67
CA GLY A 68 15.31 30.63 -18.52
C GLY A 68 15.63 31.88 -19.34
N GLU A 69 16.86 32.38 -19.17
CA GLU A 69 17.37 33.59 -19.82
C GLU A 69 17.34 33.47 -21.35
N HIS A 70 17.71 32.32 -21.88
CA HIS A 70 17.72 32.04 -23.32
C HIS A 70 16.34 31.69 -23.90
N LYS A 71 15.26 31.74 -23.09
CA LYS A 71 13.89 31.39 -23.52
C LYS A 71 13.81 30.03 -24.22
N SER A 72 14.50 29.04 -23.64
CA SER A 72 14.56 27.68 -24.13
C SER A 72 13.18 27.03 -24.04
N ALA A 73 12.78 26.35 -25.12
CA ALA A 73 11.47 25.71 -25.20
C ALA A 73 11.40 24.46 -24.30
N GLY A 74 10.32 24.33 -23.54
CA GLY A 74 10.14 23.27 -22.56
C GLY A 74 8.67 22.89 -22.33
N VAL A 75 8.49 21.67 -21.82
CA VAL A 75 7.21 21.17 -21.31
C VAL A 75 7.35 20.95 -19.81
N THR A 76 6.41 21.49 -19.05
CA THR A 76 6.32 21.34 -17.61
C THR A 76 5.23 20.33 -17.30
N LEU A 77 5.61 19.21 -16.68
CA LEU A 77 4.68 18.22 -16.15
C LEU A 77 4.41 18.58 -14.69
N ARG A 78 3.14 18.57 -14.30
CA ARG A 78 2.69 18.80 -12.93
C ARG A 78 2.25 17.49 -12.31
N PHE A 79 2.63 17.31 -11.07
CA PHE A 79 2.35 16.12 -10.29
C PHE A 79 1.90 16.49 -8.89
N THR A 80 1.23 15.56 -8.24
CA THR A 80 0.81 15.67 -6.85
C THR A 80 1.21 14.42 -6.10
N SER A 81 1.85 14.61 -4.95
CA SER A 81 2.21 13.53 -4.03
C SER A 81 0.96 12.76 -3.57
N VAL A 82 1.06 11.44 -3.55
CA VAL A 82 0.00 10.55 -3.07
C VAL A 82 -0.04 10.53 -1.53
N LEU A 83 1.09 10.71 -0.86
CA LEU A 83 1.16 10.69 0.60
C LEU A 83 0.89 12.07 1.22
N THR A 84 1.59 13.10 0.76
CA THR A 84 1.55 14.45 1.35
C THR A 84 0.51 15.35 0.67
N GLY A 85 0.15 15.07 -0.58
CA GLY A 85 -0.70 15.95 -1.38
C GLY A 85 0.02 17.20 -1.91
N GLU A 86 1.33 17.32 -1.70
CA GLU A 86 2.12 18.44 -2.20
C GLU A 86 2.29 18.39 -3.71
N THR A 87 2.30 19.56 -4.34
CA THR A 87 2.50 19.67 -5.79
C THR A 87 3.98 19.68 -6.13
N ALA A 88 4.39 18.87 -7.10
CA ALA A 88 5.74 18.88 -7.65
C ALA A 88 5.70 19.05 -9.17
N TYR A 89 6.78 19.53 -9.77
CA TYR A 89 6.85 19.72 -11.22
C TYR A 89 8.18 19.26 -11.82
N ALA A 90 8.12 18.79 -13.07
CA ALA A 90 9.31 18.44 -13.86
C ALA A 90 9.31 19.20 -15.19
N ILE A 91 10.45 19.76 -15.58
CA ILE A 91 10.59 20.50 -16.84
C ILE A 91 11.50 19.73 -17.79
N PHE A 92 10.99 19.45 -19.00
CA PHE A 92 11.70 18.76 -20.06
C PHE A 92 11.93 19.68 -21.26
N ASN A 93 13.10 19.61 -21.86
CA ASN A 93 13.41 20.36 -23.08
C ASN A 93 12.69 19.74 -24.30
N VAL A 94 11.96 20.56 -25.04
CA VAL A 94 11.18 20.17 -26.23
C VAL A 94 11.20 21.27 -27.28
N ASP A 95 10.79 20.96 -28.51
CA ASP A 95 10.63 21.93 -29.58
C ASP A 95 9.17 22.42 -29.63
N LEU A 96 8.97 23.74 -29.56
CA LEU A 96 7.65 24.39 -29.67
C LEU A 96 7.43 25.08 -31.02
N THR A 97 8.31 24.86 -32.00
CA THR A 97 8.25 25.49 -33.32
C THR A 97 8.06 24.48 -34.44
N ARG A 98 7.48 24.96 -35.55
CA ARG A 98 7.28 24.17 -36.77
C ARG A 98 8.60 23.94 -37.48
N LYS A 99 8.93 22.68 -37.80
CA LYS A 99 10.15 22.33 -38.56
C LYS A 99 10.02 22.60 -40.06
N ARG A 100 8.79 22.55 -40.60
CA ARG A 100 8.50 22.74 -42.03
C ARG A 100 7.33 23.70 -42.19
N THR A 101 7.31 24.40 -43.32
CA THR A 101 6.14 25.17 -43.75
C THR A 101 5.05 24.19 -44.14
N THR A 102 3.87 24.36 -43.57
CA THR A 102 2.66 23.60 -43.88
C THR A 102 1.52 24.58 -44.13
N VAL A 103 0.34 24.08 -44.53
CA VAL A 103 -0.88 24.89 -44.65
C VAL A 103 -1.18 25.65 -43.35
N GLY A 104 -0.87 25.06 -42.19
CA GLY A 104 -1.08 25.67 -40.89
C GLY A 104 -0.08 26.78 -40.53
N GLY A 105 0.99 26.97 -41.30
CA GLY A 105 1.91 28.10 -41.18
C GLY A 105 3.38 27.79 -41.50
N LYS A 106 4.22 28.82 -41.42
CA LYS A 106 5.63 28.78 -41.85
C LYS A 106 6.53 28.00 -40.88
N ALA A 107 7.64 27.47 -41.39
CA ALA A 107 8.73 26.96 -40.55
C ALA A 107 9.20 28.04 -39.56
N GLY A 108 9.53 27.64 -38.34
CA GLY A 108 9.90 28.55 -37.25
C GLY A 108 8.72 29.17 -36.48
N ALA A 109 7.51 29.17 -37.05
CA ALA A 109 6.31 29.64 -36.35
C ALA A 109 5.98 28.74 -35.14
N PRO A 110 5.33 29.27 -34.09
CA PRO A 110 4.91 28.48 -32.93
C PRO A 110 3.93 27.38 -33.33
N LEU A 111 4.01 26.25 -32.63
CA LEU A 111 3.00 25.20 -32.68
C LEU A 111 1.69 25.67 -32.00
N PRO A 112 0.55 25.02 -32.29
CA PRO A 112 -0.68 25.24 -31.54
C PRO A 112 -0.45 25.08 -30.04
N ALA A 113 -1.27 25.76 -29.23
CA ALA A 113 -1.15 25.72 -27.77
C ALA A 113 -1.21 24.27 -27.26
N GLY A 114 -0.27 23.90 -26.38
CA GLY A 114 -0.16 22.55 -25.81
C GLY A 114 0.54 21.54 -26.72
N GLU A 115 0.76 21.82 -28.00
CA GLU A 115 1.52 20.94 -28.86
C GLU A 115 3.02 21.14 -28.70
N PHE A 116 3.75 20.04 -28.61
CA PHE A 116 5.20 20.03 -28.55
C PHE A 116 5.78 18.87 -29.35
N ARG A 117 7.04 19.03 -29.79
CA ARG A 117 7.79 18.01 -30.52
C ARG A 117 8.97 17.56 -29.68
N VAL A 118 9.16 16.26 -29.62
CA VAL A 118 10.20 15.64 -28.80
C VAL A 118 11.31 15.10 -29.69
N GLY A 119 12.57 15.35 -29.34
CA GLY A 119 13.71 14.74 -29.99
C GLY A 119 13.88 13.27 -29.59
N LYS A 120 14.27 12.38 -30.52
CA LYS A 120 14.44 10.94 -30.26
C LYS A 120 15.43 10.59 -29.13
N ARG A 121 16.43 11.44 -28.89
CA ARG A 121 17.44 11.26 -27.83
C ARG A 121 17.21 12.17 -26.61
N SER A 122 16.06 12.83 -26.54
CA SER A 122 15.72 13.73 -25.44
C SER A 122 15.49 12.96 -24.14
N GLN A 123 15.65 13.66 -23.02
CA GLN A 123 15.32 13.10 -21.70
C GLN A 123 13.84 12.75 -21.57
N PHE A 124 12.95 13.50 -22.24
CA PHE A 124 11.52 13.16 -22.29
C PHE A 124 11.29 11.79 -22.95
N CYS A 125 11.99 11.51 -24.06
CA CYS A 125 11.89 10.23 -24.74
C CYS A 125 12.36 9.07 -23.85
N LYS A 126 13.45 9.26 -23.10
CA LYS A 126 13.97 8.25 -22.15
C LYS A 126 13.00 8.03 -20.99
N PHE A 127 12.48 9.12 -20.41
CA PHE A 127 11.44 9.07 -19.39
C PHE A 127 10.21 8.29 -19.87
N TRP A 128 9.70 8.62 -21.07
CA TRP A 128 8.53 7.94 -21.64
C TRP A 128 8.78 6.44 -21.89
N GLN A 129 9.97 6.07 -22.33
CA GLN A 129 10.33 4.65 -22.48
C GLN A 129 10.37 3.94 -21.12
N GLY A 130 10.84 4.63 -20.08
CA GLY A 130 10.86 4.10 -18.72
C GLY A 130 9.48 3.83 -18.14
N THR A 131 8.42 4.47 -18.65
CA THR A 131 7.04 4.22 -18.18
C THR A 131 6.41 2.95 -18.74
N GLY A 132 7.04 2.29 -19.71
CA GLY A 132 6.46 1.13 -20.39
C GLY A 132 5.25 1.44 -21.27
N LEU A 133 4.86 2.72 -21.40
CA LEU A 133 3.76 3.13 -22.26
C LEU A 133 4.10 2.97 -23.75
N PRO A 134 3.10 2.63 -24.60
CA PRO A 134 3.33 2.49 -26.02
C PRO A 134 3.83 3.81 -26.62
N MET A 135 4.92 3.73 -27.37
CA MET A 135 5.53 4.87 -28.03
C MET A 135 4.60 5.36 -29.16
N PRO A 136 4.31 6.67 -29.27
CA PRO A 136 3.51 7.17 -30.39
C PRO A 136 4.23 6.95 -31.71
N GLU A 137 3.46 6.60 -32.75
CA GLU A 137 3.94 6.40 -34.13
C GLU A 137 4.78 7.57 -34.64
N ARG A 138 4.45 8.80 -34.20
CA ARG A 138 5.16 10.03 -34.54
C ARG A 138 5.50 10.81 -33.27
N MET A 139 6.76 11.25 -33.16
CA MET A 139 7.27 12.05 -32.03
C MET A 139 6.62 13.44 -31.86
N GLN A 140 5.73 13.82 -32.78
CA GLN A 140 4.97 15.08 -32.73
C GLN A 140 3.62 14.89 -32.03
N ARG A 141 3.23 13.63 -31.75
CA ARG A 141 1.92 13.26 -31.19
C ARG A 141 1.98 12.92 -29.70
N PHE A 142 3.09 13.17 -29.01
CA PHE A 142 3.20 12.93 -27.57
C PHE A 142 2.10 13.65 -26.78
N HIS A 143 1.73 14.87 -27.19
CA HIS A 143 0.63 15.64 -26.60
C HIS A 143 -0.70 14.84 -26.53
N LYS A 144 -0.97 13.95 -27.49
CA LYS A 144 -2.17 13.09 -27.51
C LYS A 144 -2.11 11.94 -26.54
N CYS A 145 -0.91 11.49 -26.19
CA CYS A 145 -0.70 10.36 -25.30
C CYS A 145 -0.51 10.79 -23.84
N MET A 146 -0.34 12.08 -23.55
CA MET A 146 -0.12 12.60 -22.19
C MET A 146 -1.16 12.15 -21.17
N GLY A 147 -2.42 11.97 -21.59
CA GLY A 147 -3.46 11.45 -20.70
C GLY A 147 -3.17 10.05 -20.15
N LYS A 148 -2.36 9.23 -20.84
CA LYS A 148 -1.98 7.89 -20.37
C LYS A 148 -1.02 7.92 -19.17
N LEU A 149 -0.40 9.07 -18.87
CA LEU A 149 0.45 9.19 -17.69
C LEU A 149 -0.36 9.26 -16.39
N SER A 150 -1.66 9.57 -16.43
CA SER A 150 -2.47 9.67 -15.21
C SER A 150 -2.68 8.33 -14.50
N SER A 151 -2.54 7.21 -15.22
CA SER A 151 -2.67 5.87 -14.65
C SER A 151 -1.37 5.32 -14.04
N ILE A 152 -0.27 6.07 -14.10
CA ILE A 152 1.05 5.63 -13.66
C ILE A 152 1.52 6.47 -12.47
N LEU A 153 1.93 5.79 -11.40
CA LEU A 153 2.60 6.38 -10.25
C LEU A 153 4.11 6.46 -10.50
N LEU A 154 4.69 7.64 -10.28
CA LEU A 154 6.11 7.91 -10.49
C LEU A 154 6.80 8.21 -9.16
N ALA A 155 8.04 7.78 -9.00
CA ALA A 155 8.92 8.22 -7.92
C ALA A 155 10.10 9.00 -8.51
N GLY A 156 10.66 9.90 -7.70
CA GLY A 156 11.82 10.69 -8.09
C GLY A 156 12.30 11.60 -6.97
N GLU A 157 13.53 12.08 -7.09
CA GLU A 157 14.12 13.02 -6.14
C GLU A 157 13.50 14.41 -6.35
N VAL A 158 12.93 14.99 -5.29
CA VAL A 158 12.41 16.35 -5.28
C VAL A 158 13.45 17.30 -4.70
N ARG A 159 13.72 18.40 -5.40
CA ARG A 159 14.54 19.51 -4.91
C ARG A 159 13.74 20.80 -5.00
N LYS A 160 13.32 21.36 -3.86
CA LYS A 160 12.56 22.62 -3.80
C LYS A 160 11.37 22.59 -4.79
N ASP A 161 10.53 21.56 -4.67
CA ASP A 161 9.33 21.28 -5.48
C ASP A 161 9.58 20.87 -6.95
N ARG A 162 10.84 20.91 -7.40
CA ARG A 162 11.22 20.45 -8.73
C ARG A 162 11.70 19.00 -8.68
N LEU A 163 11.02 18.14 -9.41
CA LEU A 163 11.42 16.76 -9.65
C LEU A 163 12.64 16.71 -10.57
N ASN A 164 13.64 15.94 -10.17
CA ASN A 164 14.77 15.64 -11.02
C ASN A 164 14.34 14.66 -12.13
N VAL A 165 14.40 15.16 -13.37
CA VAL A 165 14.00 14.44 -14.58
C VAL A 165 14.75 13.11 -14.75
N GLN A 166 15.99 13.01 -14.29
CA GLN A 166 16.80 11.79 -14.45
C GLN A 166 16.42 10.69 -13.47
N SER A 167 15.94 11.07 -12.27
CA SER A 167 15.48 10.12 -11.25
C SER A 167 14.03 9.70 -11.42
N LEU A 168 13.28 10.37 -12.31
CA LEU A 168 11.85 10.16 -12.47
C LEU A 168 11.58 8.81 -13.16
N GLN A 169 11.08 7.85 -12.41
CA GLN A 169 10.80 6.49 -12.88
C GLN A 169 9.50 5.97 -12.28
N PRO A 170 8.79 5.02 -12.94
CA PRO A 170 7.63 4.39 -12.34
C PRO A 170 7.97 3.64 -11.06
N VAL A 171 7.04 3.65 -10.12
CA VAL A 171 7.19 2.91 -8.88
C VAL A 171 7.03 1.42 -9.17
N THR A 172 8.00 0.62 -8.73
CA THR A 172 7.91 -0.84 -8.75
C THR A 172 8.10 -1.37 -7.34
N ILE A 173 7.06 -2.01 -6.80
CA ILE A 173 7.03 -2.63 -5.47
C ILE A 173 6.63 -4.08 -5.65
N THR A 174 7.49 -5.00 -5.19
CA THR A 174 7.20 -6.43 -5.27
C THR A 174 6.15 -6.83 -4.24
N ALA A 175 5.46 -7.93 -4.49
CA ALA A 175 4.43 -8.42 -3.57
C ALA A 175 5.00 -8.78 -2.19
N ASP A 176 6.22 -9.29 -2.13
CA ASP A 176 6.89 -9.59 -0.85
C ASP A 176 7.20 -8.31 -0.08
N GLN A 177 7.64 -7.25 -0.75
CA GLN A 177 7.87 -5.94 -0.12
C GLN A 177 6.57 -5.34 0.42
N ALA A 178 5.50 -5.37 -0.37
CA ALA A 178 4.19 -4.90 0.05
C ALA A 178 3.66 -5.70 1.24
N ARG A 179 3.78 -7.03 1.20
CA ARG A 179 3.35 -7.92 2.29
C ARG A 179 4.15 -7.68 3.57
N LEU A 180 5.47 -7.62 3.48
CA LEU A 180 6.34 -7.38 4.63
C LEU A 180 6.11 -5.99 5.23
N ALA A 181 5.94 -4.95 4.42
CA ALA A 181 5.67 -3.61 4.92
C ALA A 181 4.31 -3.52 5.62
N VAL A 182 3.25 -4.07 5.02
CA VAL A 182 1.89 -3.92 5.57
C VAL A 182 1.59 -4.90 6.71
N LEU A 183 2.06 -6.16 6.62
CA LEU A 183 1.81 -7.19 7.65
C LEU A 183 2.97 -7.36 8.63
N GLY A 184 4.22 -7.06 8.25
CA GLY A 184 5.39 -7.25 9.10
C GLY A 184 5.40 -6.35 10.34
N HIS A 185 4.81 -5.16 10.26
CA HIS A 185 4.57 -4.34 11.45
C HIS A 185 3.63 -5.01 12.46
N ASN A 186 2.69 -5.84 12.00
CA ASN A 186 1.79 -6.59 12.87
C ASN A 186 2.45 -7.84 13.44
N LEU A 187 3.39 -8.48 12.73
CA LEU A 187 4.15 -9.63 13.22
C LEU A 187 5.03 -9.24 14.42
N GLY A 188 5.79 -8.15 14.32
CA GLY A 188 6.65 -7.68 15.42
C GLY A 188 5.85 -7.27 16.68
N THR A 189 4.64 -6.75 16.52
CA THR A 189 3.78 -6.37 17.65
C THR A 189 3.08 -7.59 18.27
N THR A 190 2.69 -8.58 17.44
CA THR A 190 2.06 -9.82 17.91
C THR A 190 3.07 -10.72 18.62
N GLU A 191 4.31 -10.82 18.12
CA GLU A 191 5.41 -11.52 18.80
C GLU A 191 5.78 -10.84 20.13
N ALA A 192 5.82 -9.50 20.17
CA ALA A 192 6.07 -8.77 21.42
C ALA A 192 4.94 -8.98 22.46
N GLN A 193 3.68 -9.10 22.02
CA GLN A 193 2.56 -9.43 22.91
C GLN A 193 2.51 -10.91 23.30
N LEU A 194 2.96 -11.82 22.44
CA LEU A 194 3.10 -13.24 22.76
C LEU A 194 4.20 -13.44 23.81
N GLY A 195 5.36 -12.80 23.62
CA GLY A 195 6.48 -12.82 24.58
C GLY A 195 6.12 -12.19 25.93
N HIS A 196 5.23 -11.19 25.96
CA HIS A 196 4.70 -10.65 27.22
C HIS A 196 3.71 -11.58 27.94
N LYS A 197 3.00 -12.45 27.21
CA LYS A 197 2.11 -13.46 27.82
C LYS A 197 2.88 -14.69 28.32
N GLU A 198 3.98 -15.05 27.68
CA GLU A 198 4.87 -16.12 28.17
C GLU A 198 5.65 -15.72 29.44
N GLY A 199 5.77 -14.42 29.73
CA GLY A 199 6.58 -13.88 30.83
C GLY A 199 5.90 -13.65 32.19
N THR A 200 4.62 -13.99 32.40
CA THR A 200 3.95 -13.72 33.72
C THR A 200 3.73 -14.98 34.58
N THR A 201 4.24 -16.14 34.18
CA THR A 201 4.08 -17.37 34.97
C THR A 201 5.40 -18.14 35.11
N SER A 202 6.42 -17.52 35.71
CA SER A 202 7.23 -18.13 36.78
C SER A 202 8.49 -17.31 37.07
N GLY A 203 8.84 -17.25 38.36
CA GLY A 203 10.24 -17.12 38.74
C GLY A 203 10.64 -15.77 39.34
N HIS A 204 10.28 -15.51 40.60
CA HIS A 204 11.25 -14.89 41.50
C HIS A 204 11.12 -15.41 42.92
N LYS A 205 11.93 -16.41 43.26
CA LYS A 205 12.90 -16.37 44.37
C LYS A 205 13.44 -17.77 44.63
N GLU A 206 14.69 -17.99 44.22
CA GLU A 206 15.52 -19.00 44.86
C GLU A 206 16.96 -18.48 44.89
N ILE A 207 17.52 -18.31 46.10
CA ILE A 207 18.94 -18.54 46.37
C ILE A 207 19.10 -19.16 47.78
N ALA A 208 19.50 -20.43 47.77
CA ALA A 208 20.41 -21.22 48.61
C ALA A 208 20.67 -20.95 50.13
N GLN A 209 20.31 -21.99 50.91
CA GLN A 209 21.12 -22.84 51.84
C GLN A 209 21.86 -22.33 53.11
N THR A 210 21.43 -22.94 54.22
CA THR A 210 22.15 -23.50 55.40
C THR A 210 22.66 -22.59 56.51
N HIS A 211 21.95 -22.58 57.66
CA HIS A 211 22.54 -22.69 59.00
C HIS A 211 21.59 -23.45 59.94
N THR A 212 22.14 -24.43 60.66
CA THR A 212 21.46 -25.31 61.62
C THR A 212 21.11 -24.58 62.92
N LEU A 213 19.91 -24.78 63.46
CA LEU A 213 19.69 -24.70 64.91
C LEU A 213 18.58 -25.66 65.36
N ARG A 214 18.83 -26.19 66.55
CA ARG A 214 18.40 -27.43 67.18
C ARG A 214 17.11 -27.22 68.00
N GLY A 215 16.18 -28.16 67.91
CA GLY A 215 15.26 -28.56 68.99
C GLY A 215 13.92 -27.83 69.12
N LEU A 216 12.80 -28.53 68.91
CA LEU A 216 11.96 -29.12 69.96
C LEU A 216 10.78 -29.89 69.33
N GLN A 217 10.22 -30.79 70.12
CA GLN A 217 9.52 -32.03 69.75
C GLN A 217 8.07 -31.89 69.22
N PRO A 218 7.53 -32.98 68.63
CA PRO A 218 6.22 -33.05 67.97
C PRO A 218 5.07 -33.30 68.94
N ILE A 219 3.87 -32.84 68.58
CA ILE A 219 2.63 -33.37 69.14
C ILE A 219 1.83 -34.01 68.01
N ARG A 220 1.77 -35.34 68.05
CA ARG A 220 0.77 -36.15 67.34
C ARG A 220 -0.47 -36.20 68.21
N THR A 221 -1.62 -35.84 67.65
CA THR A 221 -2.91 -36.36 68.13
C THR A 221 -3.75 -36.79 66.94
N THR A 222 -3.92 -38.10 66.88
CA THR A 222 -4.90 -38.88 66.14
C THR A 222 -6.30 -38.28 66.23
N CYS A 223 -7.07 -38.34 65.14
CA CYS A 223 -8.41 -38.95 65.13
C CYS A 223 -8.93 -39.09 63.70
N VAL A 224 -9.14 -40.35 63.33
CA VAL A 224 -9.94 -40.82 62.20
C VAL A 224 -11.41 -40.71 62.60
N SER A 225 -12.26 -40.14 61.74
CA SER A 225 -13.65 -40.59 61.62
C SER A 225 -14.28 -40.06 60.34
N ASN A 226 -14.68 -41.04 59.52
CA ASN A 226 -15.58 -40.93 58.39
C ASN A 226 -16.98 -40.55 58.85
N TYR A 227 -17.67 -39.65 58.16
CA TYR A 227 -19.12 -39.69 58.04
C TYR A 227 -19.56 -39.26 56.64
N GLU A 228 -20.14 -40.22 55.92
CA GLU A 228 -21.00 -39.99 54.77
C GLU A 228 -22.24 -39.20 55.22
N ASN A 229 -22.70 -38.26 54.39
CA ASN A 229 -24.11 -37.90 54.37
C ASN A 229 -24.53 -37.50 52.97
N LYS A 230 -25.35 -38.34 52.35
CA LYS A 230 -26.14 -38.01 51.16
C LYS A 230 -27.24 -37.02 51.57
N LEU A 231 -27.41 -35.96 50.78
CA LEU A 231 -28.73 -35.34 50.61
C LEU A 231 -28.92 -34.90 49.15
N THR A 232 -29.97 -35.43 48.54
CA THR A 232 -30.49 -35.08 47.22
C THR A 232 -31.28 -33.76 47.24
N ARG A 233 -31.13 -32.89 46.23
CA ARG A 233 -32.19 -32.45 45.30
C ARG A 233 -31.85 -31.21 44.45
N ARG A 234 -32.08 -31.39 43.14
CA ARG A 234 -32.69 -30.53 42.10
C ARG A 234 -32.01 -29.25 41.58
N ASP A 235 -32.07 -29.20 40.24
CA ASP A 235 -31.71 -28.17 39.28
C ASP A 235 -32.27 -26.77 39.57
N ASP A 236 -31.52 -25.73 39.18
CA ASP A 236 -31.92 -24.87 38.06
C ASP A 236 -30.98 -23.64 37.86
N ASN A 237 -30.57 -23.47 36.60
CA ASN A 237 -30.29 -22.21 35.88
C ASN A 237 -29.01 -21.39 36.18
N LYS A 238 -28.07 -21.36 35.21
CA LYS A 238 -28.04 -20.36 34.11
C LYS A 238 -26.66 -20.34 33.43
N THR A 239 -26.48 -21.16 32.38
CA THR A 239 -25.36 -21.06 31.44
C THR A 239 -25.58 -19.83 30.56
N ALA A 240 -24.63 -18.89 30.56
CA ALA A 240 -24.63 -17.79 29.61
C ALA A 240 -24.37 -18.33 28.20
N SER A 241 -25.32 -18.10 27.29
CA SER A 241 -25.19 -18.41 25.86
C SER A 241 -24.07 -17.56 25.27
N ILE A 242 -22.99 -18.22 24.83
CA ILE A 242 -22.04 -17.64 23.90
C ILE A 242 -22.81 -17.48 22.59
N THR A 243 -22.91 -16.24 22.11
CA THR A 243 -23.42 -15.96 20.78
C THR A 243 -22.50 -16.63 19.76
N ASP A 244 -22.99 -17.65 19.07
CA ASP A 244 -22.30 -18.24 17.93
C ASP A 244 -22.07 -17.16 16.87
N LEU A 245 -20.82 -16.73 16.71
CA LEU A 245 -20.40 -16.05 15.49
C LEU A 245 -20.50 -17.08 14.35
N PRO A 246 -21.20 -16.78 13.24
CA PRO A 246 -21.29 -17.73 12.14
C PRO A 246 -19.88 -17.99 11.60
N ALA A 247 -19.49 -19.27 11.57
CA ALA A 247 -18.25 -19.68 10.97
C ALA A 247 -18.23 -19.23 9.49
N PRO A 248 -17.11 -18.64 9.01
CA PRO A 248 -17.02 -18.21 7.62
C PRO A 248 -17.18 -19.42 6.71
N LYS A 249 -18.17 -19.35 5.80
CA LYS A 249 -18.45 -20.40 4.82
C LYS A 249 -17.24 -20.61 3.89
N PRO A 250 -17.02 -21.84 3.40
CA PRO A 250 -16.00 -22.11 2.39
C PRO A 250 -16.21 -21.20 1.16
N PRO A 251 -15.14 -20.77 0.47
CA PRO A 251 -15.22 -19.83 -0.66
C PRO A 251 -16.09 -20.28 -1.85
N GLN A 252 -16.46 -21.56 -1.86
CA GLN A 252 -17.22 -22.22 -2.90
C GLN A 252 -18.72 -21.90 -2.81
N ASP A 253 -19.20 -21.49 -1.63
CA ASP A 253 -20.62 -21.32 -1.30
C ASP A 253 -21.01 -19.85 -1.04
N GLN A 254 -20.15 -18.89 -1.41
CA GLN A 254 -20.37 -17.46 -1.19
C GLN A 254 -21.08 -16.80 -2.38
N SER A 255 -22.15 -16.05 -2.12
CA SER A 255 -22.97 -15.38 -3.14
C SER A 255 -22.50 -13.94 -3.45
N VAL A 256 -22.92 -13.39 -4.59
CA VAL A 256 -22.58 -12.01 -5.01
C VAL A 256 -23.15 -10.95 -4.05
N ASP A 257 -24.26 -11.23 -3.37
CA ASP A 257 -24.86 -10.32 -2.40
C ASP A 257 -24.07 -10.29 -1.08
N GLU A 258 -23.47 -11.42 -0.66
CA GLU A 258 -22.54 -11.46 0.48
C GLU A 258 -21.27 -10.62 0.20
N TRP A 259 -20.86 -10.46 -1.07
CA TRP A 259 -19.79 -9.51 -1.41
C TRP A 259 -20.19 -8.07 -1.15
N LEU A 260 -21.44 -7.67 -1.43
CA LEU A 260 -21.90 -6.29 -1.30
C LEU A 260 -22.08 -5.87 0.17
N GLU A 261 -22.58 -6.76 1.04
CA GLU A 261 -22.76 -6.48 2.48
C GLU A 261 -21.43 -6.32 3.24
N ALA A 262 -20.38 -7.05 2.84
CA ALA A 262 -19.06 -6.94 3.47
C ALA A 262 -18.35 -5.59 3.18
N TYR A 263 -18.76 -4.85 2.15
CA TYR A 263 -18.20 -3.53 1.81
C TYR A 263 -19.01 -2.35 2.36
N SER A 264 -20.27 -2.55 2.78
CA SER A 264 -21.16 -1.48 3.27
C SER A 264 -21.11 -1.25 4.79
N SER A 265 -20.49 -2.16 5.54
CA SER A 265 -20.33 -2.01 6.99
C SER A 265 -19.10 -1.15 7.32
N THR A 266 -19.35 0.14 7.53
CA THR A 266 -18.42 1.17 8.04
C THR A 266 -18.08 0.99 9.52
#